data_AF-A0A7S1FDH3-F1
#
_entry.id   AF-A0A7S1FDH3-F1
#
_cell.length_a   1.000
_cell.length_b   1.000
_cell.length_c   1.000
_cell.angle_alpha   90.00
_cell.angle_beta   90.00
_cell.angle_gamma   90.00
#
_symmetry.space_group_name_H-M   'P 1'
#
loop_
_entity.id
_entity.type
_entity.pdbx_description
1 polymer ?
#
loop_
_entity_poly.entity_id
_entity_poly.type
_entity_poly.pdbx_seq_one_letter_code
_entity_poly.pdbx_strand_id
1 'polypeptide(L)'
;WLKSFTVLLKLAMLFSMGDNMEPLAAPVAVKKMSFLWYVLMGMLAMHVIFSAVALDIFGALMPALLAVIVYLMIKDDMRYLSQYILMFSILMTINCLFGVIALSSIVGGRTTKSTELTSSSRKDDGTVVESYQTSSKTTPFIDPSQGWFYNEQSIAHIVAVVTCVFGTVLGLWAFCKVQEDMPEEEETMGGFGQSMGRGGGVRGGFGYGGAGGMSAGGQPRNPSPSFATFQGQGQTLGR
;
A
#
# COMPACT_ATOMS: atom_id res chain seq x y z
N TRP A 1 -2.35 13.84 -3.80
CA TRP A 1 -3.17 12.66 -3.48
C TRP A 1 -3.66 11.93 -4.73
N LEU A 2 -4.47 12.55 -5.62
CA LEU A 2 -4.90 11.93 -6.90
C LEU A 2 -3.73 11.39 -7.75
N LYS A 3 -2.62 12.14 -7.85
CA LYS A 3 -1.40 11.69 -8.55
C LYS A 3 -0.75 10.45 -7.91
N SER A 4 -0.78 10.35 -6.58
CA SER A 4 -0.25 9.20 -5.84
C SER A 4 -1.12 7.96 -6.06
N PHE A 5 -2.44 8.14 -6.14
CA PHE A 5 -3.38 7.08 -6.49
C PHE A 5 -3.19 6.59 -7.94
N THR A 6 -2.97 7.48 -8.90
CA THR A 6 -2.69 7.07 -10.29
C THR A 6 -1.36 6.33 -10.41
N VAL A 7 -0.35 6.70 -9.62
CA VAL A 7 0.94 5.99 -9.58
C VAL A 7 0.78 4.58 -8.98
N LEU A 8 -0.01 4.42 -7.91
CA LEU A 8 -0.34 3.11 -7.35
C LEU A 8 -1.12 2.24 -8.33
N LEU A 9 -2.10 2.81 -9.03
CA LEU A 9 -2.87 2.09 -10.05
C LEU A 9 -1.98 1.67 -11.22
N LYS A 10 -1.06 2.56 -11.65
CA LYS A 10 -0.08 2.25 -12.70
C LYS A 10 0.96 1.23 -12.24
N LEU A 11 1.37 1.25 -10.98
CA LEU A 11 2.25 0.21 -10.40
C LEU A 11 1.51 -1.14 -10.33
N ALA A 12 0.26 -1.15 -9.90
CA ALA A 12 -0.59 -2.35 -9.92
C ALA A 12 -0.77 -2.91 -11.34
N MET A 13 -0.94 -2.04 -12.34
CA MET A 13 -0.97 -2.44 -13.75
C MET A 13 0.40 -2.85 -14.29
N LEU A 14 1.50 -2.28 -13.79
CA LEU A 14 2.86 -2.72 -14.12
C LEU A 14 3.16 -4.12 -13.57
N PHE A 15 2.56 -4.50 -12.44
CA PHE A 15 2.61 -5.88 -11.92
C PHE A 15 1.70 -6.85 -12.68
N SER A 16 0.78 -6.36 -13.52
CA SER A 16 0.04 -7.18 -14.49
C SER A 16 0.89 -7.61 -15.70
N MET A 17 2.17 -7.25 -15.76
CA MET A 17 3.06 -7.57 -16.88
C MET A 17 3.68 -8.96 -16.73
N GLY A 18 2.87 -9.96 -17.04
CA GLY A 18 3.31 -11.33 -17.23
C GLY A 18 2.22 -12.14 -17.91
N ASP A 19 1.69 -11.67 -19.05
CA ASP A 19 0.67 -12.38 -19.86
C ASP A 19 1.13 -13.78 -20.34
N ASN A 20 2.39 -14.15 -20.06
CA ASN A 20 3.02 -15.42 -20.40
C ASN A 20 3.36 -16.29 -19.17
N MET A 21 3.05 -15.88 -17.94
CA MET A 21 3.18 -16.79 -16.79
C MET A 21 1.94 -17.65 -16.69
N GLU A 22 2.09 -18.91 -17.06
CA GLU A 22 1.10 -19.95 -16.80
C GLU A 22 0.75 -19.90 -15.30
N PRO A 23 -0.54 -19.80 -14.92
CA PRO A 23 -0.92 -19.60 -13.53
C PRO A 23 -0.49 -20.82 -12.70
N LEU A 24 0.52 -20.65 -11.86
CA LEU A 24 0.90 -21.66 -10.89
C LEU A 24 -0.29 -21.94 -9.97
N ALA A 25 -0.62 -23.23 -9.83
CA ALA A 25 -1.66 -23.65 -8.91
C ALA A 25 -1.30 -23.19 -7.48
N ALA A 26 -2.26 -22.59 -6.77
CA ALA A 26 -2.02 -22.13 -5.41
C ALA A 26 -1.63 -23.31 -4.49
N PRO A 27 -0.66 -23.11 -3.58
CA PRO A 27 -0.23 -24.15 -2.64
C PRO A 27 -1.41 -24.72 -1.87
N VAL A 28 -1.43 -26.04 -1.65
CA VAL A 28 -2.52 -26.73 -0.94
C VAL A 28 -2.71 -26.17 0.48
N ALA A 29 -1.61 -25.70 1.11
CA ALA A 29 -1.64 -25.04 2.40
C ALA A 29 -2.50 -23.77 2.42
N VAL A 30 -2.47 -22.97 1.34
CA VAL A 30 -3.25 -21.74 1.22
C VAL A 30 -4.72 -22.04 0.93
N LYS A 31 -5.01 -23.06 0.10
CA LYS A 31 -6.39 -23.48 -0.20
C LYS A 31 -7.16 -23.95 1.03
N LYS A 32 -6.48 -24.61 1.98
CA LYS A 32 -7.07 -24.99 3.28
C LYS A 32 -7.56 -23.79 4.09
N MET A 33 -7.04 -22.59 3.82
CA MET A 33 -7.42 -21.35 4.49
C MET A 33 -8.45 -20.53 3.70
N SER A 34 -9.07 -21.08 2.65
CA SER A 34 -10.11 -20.40 1.86
C SER A 34 -11.21 -19.77 2.72
N PHE A 35 -11.61 -20.41 3.82
CA PHE A 35 -12.57 -19.86 4.78
C PHE A 35 -12.16 -18.48 5.33
N LEU A 36 -10.88 -18.29 5.70
CA LEU A 36 -10.38 -17.01 6.23
C LEU A 36 -10.46 -15.89 5.20
N TRP A 37 -10.32 -16.21 3.91
CA TRP A 37 -10.47 -15.23 2.82
C TRP A 37 -11.93 -14.77 2.67
N TYR A 38 -12.91 -15.66 2.85
CA TYR A 38 -14.32 -15.27 2.90
C TYR A 38 -14.64 -14.43 4.14
N VAL A 39 -14.04 -14.74 5.30
CA VAL A 39 -14.17 -13.92 6.50
C VAL A 39 -13.59 -12.52 6.26
N LEU A 40 -12.39 -12.42 5.70
CA LEU A 40 -11.77 -11.14 5.32
C LEU A 40 -12.65 -10.35 4.35
N MET A 41 -13.23 -11.01 3.34
CA MET A 41 -14.14 -10.41 2.39
C MET A 41 -15.39 -9.84 3.08
N GLY A 42 -15.96 -10.58 4.02
CA GLY A 42 -17.08 -10.11 4.86
C GLY A 42 -16.69 -8.91 5.72
N MET A 43 -15.51 -8.91 6.33
CA MET A 43 -15.01 -7.78 7.12
C MET A 43 -14.79 -6.53 6.26
N LEU A 44 -14.22 -6.68 5.05
CA LEU A 44 -14.06 -5.57 4.10
C LEU A 44 -15.41 -5.02 3.65
N ALA A 45 -16.39 -5.88 3.37
CA ALA A 45 -17.74 -5.45 3.03
C ALA A 45 -18.42 -4.68 4.19
N MET A 46 -18.31 -5.17 5.43
CA MET A 46 -18.81 -4.44 6.60
C MET A 46 -18.12 -3.09 6.77
N HIS A 47 -16.80 -3.02 6.57
CA HIS A 47 -16.07 -1.76 6.61
C HIS A 47 -16.60 -0.77 5.56
N VAL A 48 -16.80 -1.20 4.31
CA VAL A 48 -17.39 -0.35 3.26
C VAL A 48 -18.77 0.18 3.67
N ILE A 49 -19.61 -0.67 4.27
CA ILE A 49 -20.95 -0.27 4.75
C ILE A 49 -20.83 0.80 5.84
N PHE A 50 -19.99 0.58 6.87
CA PHE A 50 -19.79 1.57 7.93
C PHE A 50 -19.24 2.90 7.41
N SER A 51 -18.30 2.88 6.46
CA SER A 51 -17.79 4.10 5.84
C SER A 51 -18.85 4.82 5.00
N ALA A 52 -19.71 4.07 4.31
CA ALA A 52 -20.82 4.65 3.54
C ALA A 52 -21.87 5.31 4.46
N VAL A 53 -22.19 4.69 5.60
CA VAL A 53 -23.09 5.28 6.61
C VAL A 53 -22.49 6.54 7.22
N ALA A 54 -21.18 6.55 7.48
CA ALA A 54 -20.46 7.73 7.95
C ALA A 54 -20.32 8.85 6.90
N LEU A 55 -20.86 8.67 5.68
CA LEU A 55 -20.75 9.57 4.52
C LEU A 55 -19.29 9.88 4.13
N ASP A 56 -18.35 8.99 4.46
CA ASP A 56 -16.95 9.11 4.09
C ASP A 56 -16.68 8.34 2.79
N ILE A 57 -16.93 9.02 1.66
CA ILE A 57 -16.76 8.47 0.31
C ILE A 57 -15.32 7.99 0.09
N PHE A 58 -14.33 8.75 0.58
CA PHE A 58 -12.92 8.41 0.42
C PHE A 58 -12.54 7.23 1.31
N GLY A 59 -13.06 7.20 2.54
CA GLY A 59 -12.93 6.09 3.46
C GLY A 59 -13.52 4.79 2.93
N ALA A 60 -14.62 4.85 2.18
CA ALA A 60 -15.27 3.68 1.59
C ALA A 60 -14.57 3.16 0.31
N LEU A 61 -13.94 4.04 -0.46
CA LEU A 61 -13.35 3.70 -1.77
C LEU A 61 -12.18 2.72 -1.65
N MET A 62 -11.29 2.93 -0.68
CA MET A 62 -10.10 2.10 -0.48
C MET A 62 -10.43 0.64 -0.09
N PRO A 63 -11.26 0.37 0.94
CA PRO A 63 -11.66 -0.99 1.29
C PRO A 63 -12.53 -1.63 0.19
N ALA A 64 -13.31 -0.87 -0.58
CA ALA A 64 -14.05 -1.41 -1.72
C ALA A 64 -13.11 -1.92 -2.83
N LEU A 65 -12.05 -1.16 -3.15
CA LEU A 65 -11.03 -1.61 -4.10
C LEU A 65 -10.33 -2.88 -3.63
N LEU A 66 -9.96 -2.95 -2.35
CA LEU A 66 -9.37 -4.14 -1.74
C LEU A 66 -10.33 -5.33 -1.76
N ALA A 67 -11.63 -5.11 -1.52
CA ALA A 67 -12.65 -6.15 -1.60
C ALA A 67 -12.75 -6.72 -3.02
N VAL A 68 -12.65 -5.89 -4.06
CA VAL A 68 -12.60 -6.36 -5.45
C VAL A 68 -11.33 -7.19 -5.71
N ILE A 69 -10.16 -6.78 -5.20
CA ILE A 69 -8.94 -7.57 -5.33
C ILE A 69 -9.09 -8.93 -4.65
N VAL A 70 -9.59 -8.96 -3.40
CA VAL A 70 -9.84 -10.20 -2.67
C VAL A 70 -10.87 -11.08 -3.40
N TYR A 71 -11.91 -10.48 -3.98
CA TYR A 71 -12.86 -11.20 -4.82
C TYR A 71 -12.17 -11.88 -6.00
N LEU A 72 -11.32 -11.15 -6.73
CA LEU A 72 -10.58 -11.70 -7.87
C LEU A 72 -9.58 -12.79 -7.44
N MET A 73 -9.00 -12.67 -6.24
CA MET A 73 -8.12 -13.70 -5.68
C MET A 73 -8.86 -14.99 -5.30
N ILE A 74 -10.11 -14.90 -4.85
CA ILE A 74 -10.92 -16.07 -4.44
C ILE A 74 -11.62 -16.68 -5.67
N LYS A 75 -11.99 -15.84 -6.64
CA LYS A 75 -12.57 -16.25 -7.91
C LYS A 75 -11.60 -17.22 -8.61
N ASP A 76 -12.14 -18.32 -9.13
CA ASP A 76 -11.38 -19.38 -9.82
C ASP A 76 -10.44 -20.22 -8.94
N ASP A 77 -10.88 -20.61 -7.74
CA ASP A 77 -10.19 -21.55 -6.84
C ASP A 77 -8.74 -21.11 -6.49
N MET A 78 -8.59 -19.80 -6.28
CA MET A 78 -7.33 -19.16 -5.88
C MET A 78 -6.19 -19.25 -6.91
N ARG A 79 -6.48 -19.56 -8.18
CA ARG A 79 -5.46 -19.66 -9.25
C ARG A 79 -4.62 -18.40 -9.42
N TYR A 80 -5.21 -17.22 -9.21
CA TYR A 80 -4.53 -15.94 -9.36
C TYR A 80 -3.93 -15.41 -8.04
N LEU A 81 -3.95 -16.20 -6.98
CA LEU A 81 -3.50 -15.73 -5.66
C LEU A 81 -2.02 -15.32 -5.68
N SER A 82 -1.12 -16.13 -6.24
CA SER A 82 0.32 -15.87 -6.25
C SER A 82 0.69 -14.55 -6.95
N GLN A 83 -0.06 -14.17 -7.98
CA GLN A 83 0.15 -12.93 -8.74
C GLN A 83 -0.29 -11.70 -7.94
N TYR A 84 -1.43 -11.76 -7.26
CA TYR A 84 -2.01 -10.60 -6.56
C TYR A 84 -1.62 -10.51 -5.09
N ILE A 85 -1.13 -11.59 -4.45
CA ILE A 85 -0.92 -11.65 -3.00
C ILE A 85 0.09 -10.63 -2.50
N LEU A 86 1.19 -10.41 -3.22
CA LEU A 86 2.22 -9.44 -2.83
C LEU A 86 1.66 -8.02 -2.87
N MET A 87 1.01 -7.66 -3.98
CA MET A 87 0.36 -6.36 -4.15
C MET A 87 -0.71 -6.13 -3.08
N PHE A 88 -1.57 -7.12 -2.86
CA PHE A 88 -2.59 -7.09 -1.82
C PHE A 88 -1.97 -6.85 -0.43
N SER A 89 -0.91 -7.60 -0.09
CA SER A 89 -0.24 -7.49 1.22
C SER A 89 0.36 -6.11 1.45
N ILE A 90 1.01 -5.53 0.43
CA ILE A 90 1.58 -4.18 0.49
C ILE A 90 0.47 -3.13 0.67
N LEU A 91 -0.58 -3.20 -0.15
CA LEU A 91 -1.71 -2.26 -0.06
C LEU A 91 -2.40 -2.34 1.31
N MET A 92 -2.60 -3.56 1.83
CA MET A 92 -3.22 -3.76 3.13
C MET A 92 -2.34 -3.25 4.27
N THR A 93 -1.02 -3.45 4.19
CA THR A 93 -0.05 -2.93 5.18
C THR A 93 -0.08 -1.41 5.22
N ILE A 94 -0.06 -0.74 4.06
CA ILE A 94 -0.12 0.73 3.97
C ILE A 94 -1.44 1.25 4.53
N ASN A 95 -2.57 0.61 4.20
CA ASN A 95 -3.88 0.97 4.74
C ASN A 95 -3.97 0.74 6.25
N CYS A 96 -3.33 -0.32 6.76
CA CYS A 96 -3.21 -0.57 8.19
C CYS A 96 -2.45 0.56 8.88
N LEU A 97 -1.32 1.00 8.31
CA LEU A 97 -0.53 2.09 8.87
C LEU A 97 -1.34 3.40 8.96
N PHE A 98 -2.03 3.79 7.87
CA PHE A 98 -2.89 4.98 7.88
C PHE A 98 -4.06 4.85 8.84
N GLY A 99 -4.67 3.66 8.94
CA GLY A 99 -5.74 3.38 9.90
C GLY A 99 -5.26 3.54 11.34
N VAL A 100 -4.08 3.03 11.68
CA VAL A 100 -3.49 3.15 13.02
C VAL A 100 -3.15 4.59 13.36
N ILE A 101 -2.58 5.36 12.41
CA ILE A 101 -2.30 6.79 12.61
C ILE A 101 -3.61 7.56 12.85
N ALA A 102 -4.63 7.32 12.02
CA ALA A 102 -5.94 7.95 12.16
C ALA A 102 -6.58 7.60 13.52
N LEU A 103 -6.58 6.33 13.92
CA LEU A 103 -7.09 5.89 15.20
C LEU A 103 -6.32 6.52 16.38
N SER A 104 -4.98 6.56 16.30
CA SER A 104 -4.14 7.15 17.35
C SER A 104 -4.43 8.64 17.56
N SER A 105 -4.81 9.37 16.51
CA SER A 105 -5.16 10.79 16.61
C SER A 105 -6.50 11.06 17.32
N ILE A 106 -7.38 10.07 17.39
CA ILE A 106 -8.73 10.19 17.99
C ILE A 106 -8.88 9.42 19.31
N VAL A 107 -7.95 8.52 19.64
CA VAL A 107 -7.95 7.75 20.91
C VAL A 107 -7.88 8.68 22.13
N GLY A 108 -7.19 9.82 22.02
CA GLY A 108 -7.14 10.84 23.07
C GLY A 108 -8.44 11.65 23.25
N GLY A 109 -9.49 11.32 22.49
CA GLY A 109 -10.74 12.07 22.41
C GLY A 109 -10.82 12.91 21.14
N ARG A 110 -12.05 13.27 20.76
CA ARG A 110 -12.32 14.15 19.60
C ARG A 110 -12.49 15.57 20.09
N THR A 111 -11.63 16.46 19.60
CA THR A 111 -11.70 17.89 19.88
C THR A 111 -12.50 18.60 18.79
N THR A 112 -13.70 19.06 19.14
CA THR A 112 -14.51 19.92 18.27
C THR A 112 -14.21 21.37 18.63
N LYS A 113 -13.79 22.16 17.63
CA LYS A 113 -13.59 23.60 17.77
C LYS A 113 -14.81 24.29 17.18
N SER A 114 -15.57 25.00 18.02
CA SER A 114 -16.60 25.93 17.56
C SER A 114 -16.01 27.33 17.61
N THR A 115 -15.93 28.00 16.46
CA THR A 115 -15.53 29.41 16.38
C THR A 115 -16.78 30.22 16.18
N GLU A 116 -17.14 31.00 17.18
CA GLU A 116 -18.32 31.87 17.16
C GLU A 116 -17.86 33.32 17.17
N LEU A 117 -18.54 34.16 16.37
CA LEU A 117 -18.32 35.60 16.36
C LEU A 117 -18.93 36.18 17.65
N THR A 118 -18.08 36.58 18.58
CA THR A 118 -18.51 37.06 19.90
C THR A 118 -18.91 38.53 19.86
N SER A 119 -18.23 39.33 19.04
CA SER A 119 -18.58 40.73 18.83
C SER A 119 -18.05 41.26 17.51
N SER A 120 -18.81 42.15 16.88
CA SER A 120 -18.36 42.99 15.78
C SER A 120 -18.58 44.44 16.20
N SER A 121 -17.49 45.19 16.38
CA SER A 121 -17.55 46.60 16.76
C SER A 121 -16.95 47.44 15.65
N ARG A 122 -17.71 48.44 15.19
CA ARG A 122 -17.24 49.43 14.23
C ARG A 122 -16.65 50.60 15.00
N LYS A 123 -15.36 50.86 14.82
CA LYS A 123 -14.68 52.04 15.35
C LYS A 123 -15.09 53.30 14.57
N ASP A 124 -14.89 54.46 15.20
CA ASP A 124 -15.21 55.78 14.62
C ASP A 124 -14.43 56.10 13.34
N ASP A 125 -13.29 55.42 13.12
CA ASP A 125 -12.49 55.49 11.89
C ASP A 125 -13.06 54.65 10.73
N GLY A 126 -14.20 53.98 10.93
CA GLY A 126 -14.81 53.06 9.98
C GLY A 126 -14.24 51.64 10.02
N THR A 127 -13.23 51.36 10.86
CA THR A 127 -12.62 50.03 11.00
C THR A 127 -13.57 49.09 11.74
N VAL A 128 -13.92 47.95 11.12
CA VAL A 128 -14.69 46.89 11.76
C VAL A 128 -13.71 45.96 12.49
N VAL A 129 -13.84 45.85 13.80
CA VAL A 129 -13.09 44.91 14.65
C VAL A 129 -14.00 43.75 15.00
N GLU A 130 -13.67 42.57 14.48
CA GLU A 130 -14.38 41.32 14.76
C GLU A 130 -13.60 40.50 15.79
N SER A 131 -14.24 40.15 16.90
CA SER A 131 -13.69 39.29 17.93
C SER A 131 -14.29 37.88 17.78
N TYR A 132 -13.42 36.91 17.55
CA TYR A 132 -13.78 35.50 17.41
C TYR A 132 -13.39 34.74 18.68
N GLN A 133 -14.36 34.11 19.35
CA GLN A 133 -14.08 33.18 20.45
C GLN A 133 -14.10 31.76 19.91
N THR A 134 -12.99 31.04 20.09
CA THR A 134 -12.90 29.62 19.74
C THR A 134 -13.07 28.79 21.01
N SER A 135 -14.20 28.11 21.15
CA SER A 135 -14.41 27.13 22.21
C SER A 135 -13.94 25.75 21.74
N SER A 136 -13.12 25.10 22.56
CA SER A 136 -12.60 23.77 22.29
C SER A 136 -13.27 22.79 23.25
N LYS A 137 -14.12 21.92 22.74
CA LYS A 137 -14.76 20.85 23.53
C LYS A 137 -14.15 19.52 23.15
N THR A 138 -13.47 18.88 24.10
CA THR A 138 -12.95 17.51 23.94
C THR A 138 -14.01 16.53 24.44
N THR A 139 -14.42 15.62 23.56
CA THR A 139 -15.36 14.53 23.86
C THR A 139 -14.60 13.20 23.90
N PRO A 140 -14.96 12.26 24.80
CA PRO A 140 -14.32 10.94 24.85
C PRO A 140 -14.64 10.15 23.58
N PHE A 141 -13.79 9.18 23.22
CA PHE A 141 -13.90 8.41 21.98
C PHE A 141 -15.25 7.72 21.77
N ILE A 142 -15.87 7.25 22.86
CA ILE A 142 -17.25 6.76 22.88
C ILE A 142 -17.99 7.61 23.92
N ASP A 143 -19.05 8.28 23.49
CA ASP A 143 -19.85 9.14 24.33
C ASP A 143 -21.34 8.82 24.09
N PRO A 144 -22.05 8.22 25.05
CA PRO A 144 -23.47 7.93 24.90
C PRO A 144 -24.33 9.20 24.78
N SER A 145 -23.81 10.37 25.18
CA SER A 145 -24.52 11.65 25.08
C SER A 145 -24.49 12.28 23.69
N GLN A 146 -23.56 11.89 22.81
CA GLN A 146 -23.38 12.46 21.47
C GLN A 146 -24.26 11.78 20.39
N GLY A 147 -25.09 10.81 20.78
CA GLY A 147 -25.98 10.09 19.89
C GLY A 147 -25.35 8.86 19.21
N TRP A 148 -26.15 8.12 18.45
CA TRP A 148 -25.75 6.85 17.84
C TRP A 148 -24.72 7.04 16.71
N PHE A 149 -24.89 8.05 15.85
CA PHE A 149 -24.00 8.32 14.72
C PHE A 149 -22.55 8.59 15.15
N TYR A 150 -22.35 9.30 16.27
CA TYR A 150 -21.02 9.58 16.82
C TYR A 150 -20.29 8.28 17.20
N ASN A 151 -21.00 7.39 17.90
CA ASN A 151 -20.46 6.12 18.39
C ASN A 151 -20.22 5.14 17.25
N GLU A 152 -21.09 5.12 16.25
CA GLU A 152 -20.90 4.31 15.04
C GLU A 152 -19.63 4.69 14.28
N GLN A 153 -19.34 6.00 14.14
CA GLN A 153 -18.10 6.44 13.51
C GLN A 153 -16.86 5.94 14.26
N SER A 154 -16.90 5.92 15.60
CA SER A 154 -15.81 5.39 16.42
C SER A 154 -15.65 3.87 16.25
N ILE A 155 -16.75 3.12 16.21
CA ILE A 155 -16.75 1.68 15.93
C ILE A 155 -16.20 1.41 14.53
N ALA A 156 -16.58 2.20 13.53
CA ALA A 156 -16.10 2.08 12.16
C ALA A 156 -14.57 2.18 12.08
N HIS A 157 -13.95 3.11 12.82
CA HIS A 157 -12.48 3.21 12.88
C HIS A 157 -11.82 1.99 13.54
N ILE A 158 -12.43 1.41 14.57
CA ILE A 158 -11.91 0.17 15.18
C ILE A 158 -12.01 -0.99 14.18
N VAL A 159 -13.18 -1.18 13.58
CA VAL A 159 -13.43 -2.23 12.58
C VAL A 159 -12.46 -2.10 11.40
N ALA A 160 -12.20 -0.87 10.95
CA ALA A 160 -11.23 -0.58 9.90
C ALA A 160 -9.83 -1.09 10.26
N VAL A 161 -9.30 -0.72 11.43
CA VAL A 161 -7.96 -1.14 11.88
C VAL A 161 -7.90 -2.65 12.07
N VAL A 162 -8.90 -3.25 12.71
CA VAL A 162 -8.95 -4.71 12.92
C VAL A 162 -8.97 -5.46 11.59
N THR A 163 -9.76 -5.00 10.62
CA THR A 163 -9.83 -5.58 9.27
C THR A 163 -8.48 -5.46 8.54
N CYS A 164 -7.83 -4.29 8.60
CA CYS A 164 -6.54 -4.08 7.97
C CYS A 164 -5.43 -4.92 8.60
N VAL A 165 -5.40 -5.05 9.93
CA VAL A 165 -4.43 -5.91 10.63
C VAL A 165 -4.64 -7.37 10.23
N PHE A 166 -5.88 -7.85 10.27
CA PHE A 166 -6.22 -9.22 9.88
C PHE A 166 -5.83 -9.52 8.42
N GLY A 167 -6.20 -8.62 7.50
CA GLY A 167 -5.84 -8.76 6.08
C GLY A 167 -4.34 -8.71 5.83
N THR A 168 -3.59 -7.88 6.58
CA THR A 168 -2.12 -7.80 6.48
C THR A 168 -1.46 -9.10 6.94
N VAL A 169 -1.87 -9.63 8.09
CA VAL A 169 -1.33 -10.89 8.63
C VAL A 169 -1.65 -12.05 7.69
N LEU A 170 -2.89 -12.14 7.21
CA LEU A 170 -3.30 -13.19 6.26
C LEU A 170 -2.54 -13.09 4.93
N GLY A 171 -2.36 -11.87 4.42
CA GLY A 171 -1.63 -11.58 3.19
C GLY A 171 -0.16 -11.99 3.27
N LEU A 172 0.54 -11.54 4.32
CA LEU A 172 1.96 -11.86 4.54
C LEU A 172 2.17 -13.36 4.77
N TRP A 173 1.29 -14.00 5.55
CA TRP A 173 1.37 -15.44 5.78
C TRP A 173 1.20 -16.24 4.49
N ALA A 174 0.20 -15.89 3.67
CA ALA A 174 -0.01 -16.54 2.38
C ALA A 174 1.14 -16.27 1.40
N PHE A 175 1.72 -15.06 1.42
CA PHE A 175 2.92 -14.76 0.64
C PHE A 175 4.10 -15.65 1.04
N CYS A 176 4.39 -15.79 2.34
CA CYS A 176 5.44 -16.71 2.81
C CYS A 176 5.20 -18.15 2.35
N LYS A 177 3.95 -18.63 2.41
CA LYS A 177 3.61 -20.00 1.95
C LYS A 177 3.75 -20.19 0.45
N VAL A 178 3.47 -19.16 -0.35
CA VAL A 178 3.72 -19.21 -1.79
C VAL A 178 5.22 -19.25 -2.07
N GLN A 179 6.04 -18.50 -1.32
CA GLN A 179 7.50 -18.52 -1.47
C GLN A 179 8.13 -19.85 -1.05
N GLU A 180 7.61 -20.50 -0.01
CA GLU A 180 8.07 -21.82 0.44
C GLU A 180 7.80 -22.95 -0.58
N ASP A 181 6.74 -22.84 -1.37
CA ASP A 181 6.31 -23.88 -2.34
C ASP A 181 6.87 -23.64 -3.75
N MET A 182 7.51 -22.49 -3.99
CA MET A 182 8.20 -22.25 -5.24
C MET A 182 9.38 -23.22 -5.34
N PRO A 183 9.49 -24.02 -6.42
CA PRO A 183 10.66 -24.84 -6.61
C PRO A 183 11.87 -23.91 -6.59
N GLU A 184 12.87 -24.24 -5.78
CA GLU A 184 14.18 -23.62 -5.94
C GLU A 184 14.52 -23.84 -7.41
N GLU A 185 14.56 -22.76 -8.20
CA GLU A 185 15.02 -22.82 -9.58
C GLU A 185 16.47 -23.27 -9.46
N GLU A 186 16.66 -24.59 -9.46
CA GLU A 186 17.91 -25.29 -9.26
C GLU A 186 18.87 -24.61 -10.22
N GLU A 187 19.75 -23.78 -9.67
CA GLU A 187 20.45 -22.71 -10.38
C GLU A 187 21.13 -23.29 -11.62
N THR A 188 20.39 -23.35 -12.72
CA THR A 188 20.93 -23.60 -14.05
C THR A 188 21.48 -22.27 -14.54
N MET A 189 22.13 -21.54 -13.63
CA MET A 189 23.16 -20.54 -13.87
C MET A 189 24.46 -21.25 -14.26
N GLY A 190 24.34 -22.27 -15.11
CA GLY A 190 25.43 -22.69 -15.98
C GLY A 190 25.59 -21.63 -17.05
N GLY A 191 26.57 -20.73 -16.90
CA GLY A 191 27.09 -20.04 -18.09
C GLY A 191 27.73 -18.65 -17.98
N PHE A 192 27.96 -18.05 -16.81
CA PHE A 192 28.74 -16.79 -16.74
C PHE A 192 29.88 -16.79 -15.73
N GLY A 193 30.33 -17.99 -15.34
CA GLY A 193 31.54 -18.20 -14.57
C GLY A 193 32.17 -19.51 -15.00
N GLN A 194 32.83 -19.53 -16.15
CA GLN A 194 33.92 -20.48 -16.36
C GLN A 194 34.92 -20.24 -15.22
N SER A 195 34.75 -21.05 -14.19
CA SER A 195 35.75 -21.39 -13.20
C SER A 195 37.05 -21.65 -13.93
N MET A 196 38.01 -20.74 -13.74
CA MET A 196 39.39 -20.96 -14.13
C MET A 196 39.88 -22.24 -13.45
N GLY A 197 39.97 -23.30 -14.26
CA GLY A 197 40.94 -24.38 -14.15
C GLY A 197 41.33 -24.81 -12.73
N ARG A 198 40.57 -25.74 -12.16
CA ARG A 198 41.16 -26.81 -11.35
C ARG A 198 40.78 -28.14 -11.98
N GLY A 199 41.79 -28.78 -12.55
CA GLY A 199 41.67 -29.90 -13.47
C GLY A 199 40.96 -31.14 -12.91
N GLY A 200 40.24 -31.80 -13.80
CA GLY A 200 39.70 -33.14 -13.64
C GLY A 200 39.30 -33.63 -15.01
N GLY A 201 40.19 -34.38 -15.66
CA GLY A 201 40.05 -34.79 -17.04
C GLY A 201 38.84 -35.69 -17.27
N VAL A 202 38.01 -35.32 -18.26
CA VAL A 202 37.13 -36.26 -18.95
C VAL A 202 37.36 -36.10 -20.44
N ARG A 203 37.65 -37.24 -21.05
CA ARG A 203 38.24 -37.45 -22.37
C ARG A 203 37.11 -37.82 -23.33
N GLY A 204 36.98 -37.05 -24.41
CA GLY A 204 36.45 -37.56 -25.68
C GLY A 204 35.06 -37.05 -26.08
N GLY A 205 35.02 -36.24 -27.15
CA GLY A 205 33.79 -35.90 -27.86
C GLY A 205 34.00 -34.82 -28.91
N PHE A 206 34.50 -35.22 -30.07
CA PHE A 206 34.75 -34.37 -31.24
C PHE A 206 33.46 -33.74 -31.80
N GLY A 207 33.49 -32.43 -32.09
CA GLY A 207 32.44 -31.74 -32.84
C GLY A 207 32.93 -30.38 -33.36
N TYR A 208 33.25 -30.34 -34.65
CA TYR A 208 33.90 -29.28 -35.40
C TYR A 208 33.01 -28.04 -35.64
N GLY A 209 33.64 -26.85 -35.60
CA GLY A 209 33.51 -25.84 -36.65
C GLY A 209 32.52 -24.68 -36.43
N GLY A 210 33.05 -23.46 -36.26
CA GLY A 210 32.27 -22.23 -36.38
C GLY A 210 33.02 -20.99 -35.90
N ALA A 211 33.94 -20.49 -36.74
CA ALA A 211 34.76 -19.30 -36.51
C ALA A 211 34.10 -18.00 -37.02
N GLY A 212 34.37 -16.89 -36.34
CA GLY A 212 34.12 -15.51 -36.79
C GLY A 212 33.13 -14.76 -35.87
N GLY A 213 33.40 -13.58 -35.33
CA GLY A 213 34.48 -12.64 -35.57
C GLY A 213 34.45 -11.51 -34.53
N MET A 214 35.54 -10.75 -34.52
CA MET A 214 35.88 -9.62 -33.67
C MET A 214 34.99 -8.37 -33.89
N SER A 215 34.74 -7.59 -32.83
CA SER A 215 34.75 -6.10 -32.79
C SER A 215 34.34 -5.66 -31.37
N ALA A 216 35.19 -5.17 -30.45
CA ALA A 216 36.04 -3.96 -30.45
C ALA A 216 35.26 -2.64 -30.66
N GLY A 217 35.08 -1.87 -29.58
CA GLY A 217 34.79 -0.42 -29.67
C GLY A 217 33.63 0.09 -28.80
N GLY A 218 33.86 0.33 -27.51
CA GLY A 218 32.94 1.09 -26.65
C GLY A 218 33.62 2.32 -26.07
N GLN A 219 33.21 3.50 -26.53
CA GLN A 219 33.77 4.82 -26.23
C GLN A 219 33.81 5.18 -24.72
N PRO A 220 34.77 6.02 -24.29
CA PRO A 220 34.74 6.64 -22.97
C PRO A 220 33.54 7.61 -22.87
N ARG A 221 32.63 7.36 -21.92
CA ARG A 221 31.53 8.26 -21.57
C ARG A 221 32.08 9.52 -20.88
N ASN A 222 31.81 10.67 -21.48
CA ASN A 222 32.02 11.99 -20.89
C ASN A 222 31.30 12.11 -19.53
N PRO A 223 31.96 12.59 -18.46
CA PRO A 223 31.30 12.88 -17.19
C PRO A 223 30.31 14.04 -17.38
N SER A 224 29.04 13.80 -17.06
CA SER A 224 28.00 14.83 -17.09
C SER A 224 28.26 15.89 -16.01
N PRO A 225 27.94 17.17 -16.26
CA PRO A 225 28.21 18.27 -15.34
C PRO A 225 27.41 18.12 -14.03
N SER A 226 28.08 18.47 -12.94
CA SER A 226 27.58 18.42 -11.57
C SER A 226 26.30 19.24 -11.39
N PHE A 227 25.32 18.63 -10.73
CA PHE A 227 24.06 19.25 -10.35
C PHE A 227 24.32 20.34 -9.28
N ALA A 228 24.21 21.61 -9.67
CA ALA A 228 24.28 22.73 -8.74
C ALA A 228 23.01 22.75 -7.87
N THR A 229 23.17 22.35 -6.61
CA THR A 229 22.07 22.33 -5.64
C THR A 229 21.65 23.77 -5.30
N PHE A 230 20.35 24.03 -5.38
CA PHE A 230 19.72 25.32 -5.12
C PHE A 230 20.00 25.79 -3.68
N GLN A 231 20.94 26.76 -3.52
CA GLN A 231 21.16 27.47 -2.26
C GLN A 231 20.09 28.56 -2.11
N GLY A 232 18.92 28.19 -1.60
CA GLY A 232 17.90 29.16 -1.18
C GLY A 232 18.27 29.77 0.17
N GLN A 233 18.73 31.03 0.19
CA GLN A 233 18.78 31.85 1.41
C GLN A 233 17.35 32.24 1.80
N GLY A 234 16.86 31.70 2.91
CA GLY A 234 15.58 32.08 3.49
C GLY A 234 15.65 33.49 4.09
N GLN A 235 14.94 34.43 3.46
CA GLN A 235 14.76 35.79 3.96
C GLN A 235 13.65 35.79 5.01
N THR A 236 13.99 35.98 6.28
CA THR A 236 13.01 36.14 7.35
C THR A 236 12.51 37.58 7.35
N LEU A 237 11.25 37.77 6.97
CA LEU A 237 10.53 39.02 7.22
C LEU A 237 10.28 39.10 8.73
N GLY A 238 10.97 40.03 9.38
CA GLY A 238 10.89 40.27 10.82
C GLY A 238 9.47 40.56 11.30
N ARG A 239 9.23 40.14 12.54
CA ARG A 239 8.14 40.59 13.39
C ARG A 239 8.73 41.05 14.71
#